data_AF-A0A5E4QYH2-F1
#
_entry.id   AF-A0A5E4QYH2-F1
#
_cell.length_a   1.000
_cell.length_b   1.000
_cell.length_c   1.000
_cell.angle_alpha   90.00
_cell.angle_beta   90.00
_cell.angle_gamma   90.00
#
_symmetry.space_group_name_H-M   'P 1'
#
loop_
_entity.id
_entity.type
_entity.pdbx_description
1 polymer ?
#
loop_
_entity_poly.entity_id
_entity_poly.type
_entity_poly.pdbx_seq_one_letter_code
_entity_poly.pdbx_strand_id
1 'polypeptide(L)'
;MYKEFSSISHLLEKRSKRALIGGAGTIIKQIFGNLDETDGLRFNDAITSLHENQIKLASLMKNNILLTTSTISSYNDTVNKIRVNEINLNKAIDKLSIKLANVTNATNQMLLHFNMYQILNNLETSILTLSFQLEDLTNAVLFGDRNILHPSVITPQQLFKELVDNHQYLPSDLKLPGKLDLSSINVIIPLVSITEYVLFHSVALPTPHNLDKPNTFSLILPSSKYIAMTKDKTHYCTLNDLDICKNIVPGNYICDITNIYSSGMKPICEISIYCSNKSCGSRREMAVSAFGVSPEPPKNLVSILNPRTLALDISESRFKSIG
;
A
#
# COMPACT_ATOMS: atom_id res chain seq x y z
N MET A 1 5.77 -44.91 -19.82
CA MET A 1 5.75 -44.94 -21.29
C MET A 1 6.97 -45.74 -21.73
N TYR A 2 6.78 -47.03 -22.00
CA TYR A 2 7.82 -47.98 -22.39
C TYR A 2 8.19 -47.80 -23.87
N LYS A 3 9.48 -47.93 -24.21
CA LYS A 3 9.92 -48.25 -25.57
C LYS A 3 10.73 -49.54 -25.51
N GLU A 4 10.10 -50.62 -25.99
CA GLU A 4 10.76 -51.88 -26.33
C GLU A 4 11.59 -51.67 -27.60
N PHE A 5 12.84 -52.15 -27.59
CA PHE A 5 13.64 -52.27 -28.80
C PHE A 5 13.42 -53.66 -29.39
N SER A 6 12.88 -53.69 -30.61
CA SER A 6 12.68 -54.90 -31.41
C SER A 6 14.01 -55.53 -31.82
N SER A 7 14.14 -56.82 -31.51
CA SER A 7 15.25 -57.72 -31.83
C SER A 7 15.51 -57.89 -33.34
N ILE A 8 16.81 -58.02 -33.70
CA ILE A 8 17.34 -58.24 -35.06
C ILE A 8 17.18 -59.72 -35.46
N SER A 9 15.95 -60.24 -35.43
CA SER A 9 15.66 -61.65 -35.74
C SER A 9 15.41 -61.91 -37.23
N HIS A 10 15.39 -60.88 -38.09
CA HIS A 10 14.91 -60.98 -39.47
C HIS A 10 16.02 -61.08 -40.55
N LEU A 11 17.29 -61.27 -40.18
CA LEU A 11 18.40 -61.39 -41.14
C LEU A 11 18.92 -62.82 -41.35
N LEU A 12 18.21 -63.83 -40.85
CA LEU A 12 18.54 -65.23 -41.09
C LEU A 12 17.35 -65.96 -41.69
N GLU A 13 17.16 -65.87 -43.01
CA GLU A 13 16.38 -66.87 -43.72
C GLU A 13 17.02 -67.33 -45.05
N LYS A 14 17.17 -68.65 -45.13
CA LYS A 14 17.16 -69.55 -46.30
C LYS A 14 18.16 -69.33 -47.44
N ARG A 15 19.14 -70.25 -47.49
CA ARG A 15 19.56 -70.85 -48.77
C ARG A 15 19.79 -72.36 -48.63
N SER A 16 18.85 -73.13 -49.17
CA SER A 16 19.01 -74.54 -49.51
C SER A 16 18.49 -74.76 -50.92
N LYS A 17 19.35 -75.33 -51.78
CA LYS A 17 19.05 -76.36 -52.80
C LYS A 17 20.30 -76.59 -53.68
N ARG A 18 20.96 -77.74 -53.50
CA ARG A 18 21.76 -78.42 -54.54
C ARG A 18 20.91 -79.59 -55.05
N ALA A 19 20.72 -79.69 -56.37
CA ALA A 19 20.70 -80.96 -57.11
C ALA A 19 20.56 -80.74 -58.63
N LEU A 20 21.43 -81.45 -59.36
CA LEU A 20 21.23 -82.10 -60.67
C LEU A 20 20.94 -81.24 -61.92
N ILE A 21 21.96 -81.02 -62.75
CA ILE A 21 22.31 -81.85 -63.93
C ILE A 21 23.52 -81.19 -64.62
N GLY A 22 24.66 -81.91 -64.61
CA GLY A 22 25.74 -81.73 -65.58
C GLY A 22 25.70 -82.91 -66.53
N GLY A 23 25.90 -82.67 -67.82
CA GLY A 23 25.88 -83.74 -68.81
C GLY A 23 26.41 -83.28 -70.16
N ALA A 24 27.73 -83.10 -70.25
CA ALA A 24 28.56 -83.38 -71.44
C ALA A 24 30.01 -82.84 -71.36
N GLY A 25 30.39 -82.06 -70.34
CA GLY A 25 31.74 -81.46 -70.28
C GLY A 25 32.71 -82.02 -69.21
N THR A 26 32.22 -82.79 -68.23
CA THR A 26 32.96 -83.00 -66.96
C THR A 26 33.48 -84.43 -66.75
N ILE A 27 33.11 -85.39 -67.60
CA ILE A 27 33.57 -86.79 -67.46
C ILE A 27 35.04 -86.94 -67.89
N ILE A 28 35.56 -86.02 -68.71
CA ILE A 28 36.96 -86.06 -69.17
C ILE A 28 37.94 -85.46 -68.13
N LYS A 29 37.47 -84.62 -67.19
CA LYS A 29 38.30 -83.96 -66.16
C LYS A 29 38.57 -84.80 -64.91
N GLN A 30 37.91 -85.94 -64.75
CA GLN A 30 38.04 -86.78 -63.55
C GLN A 30 39.00 -87.96 -63.75
N ILE A 31 39.45 -88.21 -64.99
CA ILE A 31 40.34 -89.33 -65.36
C ILE A 31 41.79 -88.86 -65.59
N PHE A 32 42.00 -87.61 -65.99
CA PHE A 32 43.31 -86.99 -66.02
C PHE A 32 43.33 -85.86 -65.01
N GLY A 33 43.81 -86.17 -63.81
CA GLY A 33 44.08 -85.20 -62.77
C GLY A 33 45.19 -84.25 -63.21
N ASN A 34 44.83 -83.27 -64.02
CA ASN A 34 45.62 -82.08 -64.25
C ASN A 34 44.79 -80.91 -63.76
N LEU A 35 45.37 -80.10 -62.87
CA LEU A 35 44.82 -78.79 -62.55
C LEU A 35 44.68 -78.05 -63.87
N ASP A 36 43.45 -77.96 -64.38
CA ASP A 36 43.16 -77.10 -65.50
C ASP A 36 43.14 -75.67 -64.98
N GLU A 37 43.60 -74.73 -65.80
CA GLU A 37 43.78 -73.31 -65.49
C GLU A 37 42.52 -72.72 -64.82
N THR A 38 41.34 -73.21 -65.20
CA THR A 38 40.03 -72.81 -64.67
C THR A 38 39.80 -73.12 -63.18
N ASP A 39 40.38 -74.19 -62.65
CA ASP A 39 40.24 -74.55 -61.22
C ASP A 39 41.23 -73.77 -60.35
N GLY A 40 42.43 -73.50 -60.86
CA GLY A 40 43.38 -72.56 -60.26
C GLY A 40 42.78 -71.15 -60.16
N LEU A 41 42.09 -70.69 -61.21
CA LEU A 41 41.35 -69.43 -61.21
C LEU A 41 40.24 -69.42 -60.15
N ARG A 42 39.46 -70.50 -60.00
CA ARG A 42 38.42 -70.58 -58.96
C ARG A 42 38.96 -70.56 -57.54
N PHE A 43 40.05 -71.26 -57.26
CA PHE A 43 40.68 -71.20 -55.94
C PHE A 43 41.30 -69.83 -55.69
N ASN A 44 41.92 -69.23 -56.69
CA ASN A 44 42.43 -67.87 -56.61
C ASN A 44 41.31 -66.87 -56.33
N ASP A 45 40.17 -66.97 -57.02
CA ASP A 45 39.00 -66.11 -56.80
C ASP A 45 38.42 -66.30 -55.39
N ALA A 46 38.32 -67.56 -54.92
CA ALA A 46 37.85 -67.86 -53.58
C ALA A 46 38.81 -67.29 -52.52
N ILE A 47 40.13 -67.47 -52.68
CA ILE A 47 41.16 -66.93 -51.80
C ILE A 47 41.12 -65.40 -51.80
N THR A 48 40.98 -64.79 -52.97
CA THR A 48 40.90 -63.33 -53.13
C THR A 48 39.65 -62.77 -52.45
N SER A 49 38.49 -63.40 -52.66
CA SER A 49 37.24 -63.00 -52.01
C SER A 49 37.30 -63.15 -50.48
N LEU A 50 38.01 -64.17 -49.97
CA LEU A 50 38.16 -64.41 -48.54
C LEU A 50 39.11 -63.38 -47.91
N HIS A 51 40.18 -63.03 -48.62
CA HIS A 51 41.09 -61.96 -48.23
C HIS A 51 40.39 -60.59 -48.20
N GLU A 52 39.61 -60.26 -49.23
CA GLU A 52 38.80 -59.04 -49.28
C GLU A 52 37.76 -58.98 -48.15
N ASN A 53 37.09 -60.09 -47.85
CA ASN A 53 36.12 -60.17 -46.76
C ASN A 53 36.77 -59.98 -45.38
N GLN A 54 37.99 -60.49 -45.17
CA GLN A 54 38.75 -60.26 -43.94
C GLN A 54 39.16 -58.78 -43.79
N ILE A 55 39.64 -58.15 -44.86
CA ILE A 55 39.96 -56.72 -44.88
C ILE A 55 38.70 -55.90 -44.57
N LYS A 56 37.57 -56.24 -45.18
CA LYS A 56 36.29 -55.58 -44.94
C LYS A 56 35.82 -55.75 -43.49
N LEU A 57 35.91 -56.96 -42.94
CA LEU A 57 35.56 -57.22 -41.53
C LEU A 57 36.46 -56.44 -40.56
N ALA A 58 37.77 -56.42 -40.80
CA ALA A 58 38.72 -55.66 -40.00
C ALA A 58 38.42 -54.16 -40.04
N SER A 59 38.06 -53.62 -41.22
CA SER A 59 37.67 -52.22 -41.38
C SER A 59 36.36 -51.89 -40.64
N LEU A 60 35.37 -52.78 -40.68
CA LEU A 60 34.10 -52.62 -39.96
C LEU A 60 34.29 -52.68 -38.45
N MET A 61 35.11 -53.61 -37.96
CA MET A 61 35.48 -53.70 -36.54
C MET A 61 36.20 -52.44 -36.07
N LYS A 62 37.17 -51.93 -36.85
CA LYS A 62 37.88 -50.68 -36.54
C LYS A 62 36.90 -49.51 -36.42
N ASN A 63 35.96 -49.38 -37.36
CA ASN A 63 34.95 -48.32 -37.33
C ASN A 63 33.99 -48.46 -36.15
N ASN A 64 33.53 -49.67 -35.83
CA ASN A 64 32.67 -49.92 -34.67
C ASN A 64 33.37 -49.64 -33.35
N ILE A 65 34.64 -50.02 -33.20
CA ILE A 65 35.45 -49.69 -32.02
C ILE A 65 35.57 -48.18 -31.91
N LEU A 66 35.93 -47.49 -32.99
CA LEU A 66 36.09 -46.03 -32.98
C LEU A 66 34.78 -45.30 -32.63
N LEU A 67 33.66 -45.74 -33.21
CA LEU A 67 32.33 -45.21 -32.89
C LEU A 67 31.98 -45.46 -31.42
N THR A 68 32.22 -46.68 -30.91
CA THR A 68 31.95 -47.03 -29.50
C THR A 68 32.82 -46.19 -28.55
N THR A 69 34.10 -46.03 -28.83
CA THR A 69 35.01 -45.19 -28.06
C THR A 69 34.58 -43.72 -28.07
N SER A 70 34.18 -43.18 -29.23
CA SER A 70 33.69 -41.80 -29.33
C SER A 70 32.38 -41.59 -28.54
N THR A 71 31.50 -42.60 -28.54
CA THR A 71 30.24 -42.58 -27.80
C THR A 71 30.50 -42.62 -26.29
N ILE A 72 31.41 -43.48 -25.83
CA ILE A 72 31.83 -43.56 -24.42
C ILE A 72 32.44 -42.23 -23.96
N SER A 73 33.30 -41.61 -24.79
CA SER A 73 33.87 -40.30 -24.49
C SER A 73 32.79 -39.23 -24.33
N SER A 74 31.84 -39.17 -25.26
CA SER A 74 30.72 -38.21 -25.21
C SER A 74 29.82 -38.45 -23.99
N TYR A 75 29.66 -39.71 -23.59
CA TYR A 75 28.92 -40.06 -22.38
C TYR A 75 29.66 -39.60 -21.11
N ASN A 76 30.97 -39.79 -21.05
CA ASN A 76 31.81 -39.30 -19.96
C ASN A 76 31.73 -37.77 -19.83
N ASP A 77 31.76 -37.05 -20.96
CA ASP A 77 31.58 -35.59 -20.98
C ASP A 77 30.20 -35.18 -20.45
N THR A 78 29.15 -35.91 -20.83
CA THR A 78 27.79 -35.65 -20.37
C THR A 78 27.65 -35.90 -18.87
N VAL A 79 28.20 -37.01 -18.36
CA VAL A 79 28.22 -37.33 -16.93
C VAL A 79 28.98 -36.28 -16.13
N ASN A 80 30.12 -35.80 -16.65
CA ASN A 80 30.88 -34.73 -16.01
C ASN A 80 30.10 -33.40 -15.97
N LYS A 81 29.39 -33.05 -17.05
CA LYS A 81 28.51 -31.87 -17.06
C LYS A 81 27.39 -31.99 -16.04
N ILE A 82 26.76 -33.17 -15.94
CA ILE A 82 25.72 -33.44 -14.93
C ILE A 82 26.29 -33.27 -13.52
N ARG A 83 27.46 -33.84 -13.25
CA ARG A 83 28.14 -33.73 -11.94
C ARG A 83 28.45 -32.28 -11.57
N VAL A 84 28.94 -31.48 -12.52
CA VAL A 84 29.21 -30.04 -12.29
C VAL A 84 27.91 -29.28 -12.01
N ASN A 85 26.84 -29.59 -12.74
CA ASN A 85 25.54 -28.96 -12.52
C ASN A 85 24.96 -29.31 -11.15
N GLU A 86 25.09 -30.56 -10.71
CA GLU A 86 24.67 -31.00 -9.38
C GLU A 86 25.41 -30.23 -8.27
N ILE A 87 26.73 -30.09 -8.38
CA ILE A 87 27.54 -29.31 -7.44
C ILE A 87 27.07 -27.84 -7.40
N ASN A 88 26.79 -27.26 -8.56
CA ASN A 88 26.31 -25.88 -8.65
C ASN A 88 24.92 -25.72 -8.04
N LEU A 89 24.03 -26.69 -8.26
CA LEU A 89 22.68 -26.70 -7.69
C LEU A 89 22.74 -26.79 -6.16
N ASN A 90 23.54 -27.69 -5.61
CA ASN A 90 23.71 -27.84 -4.17
C ASN A 90 24.23 -26.54 -3.53
N LYS A 91 25.22 -25.88 -4.16
CA LYS A 91 25.69 -24.56 -3.70
C LYS A 91 24.60 -23.49 -3.71
N ALA A 92 23.70 -23.52 -4.68
CA ALA A 92 22.59 -22.57 -4.74
C ALA A 92 21.55 -22.81 -3.64
N ILE A 93 21.26 -24.09 -3.34
CA ILE A 93 20.38 -24.50 -2.24
C ILE A 93 20.97 -24.06 -0.89
N ASP A 94 22.26 -24.28 -0.66
CA ASP A 94 22.93 -23.86 0.58
C ASP A 94 22.87 -22.35 0.77
N LYS A 95 23.15 -21.58 -0.30
CA LYS A 95 23.04 -20.11 -0.28
C LYS A 95 21.62 -19.65 0.02
N LEU A 96 20.60 -20.34 -0.51
CA LEU A 96 19.20 -20.03 -0.23
C LEU A 96 18.86 -20.30 1.23
N SER A 97 19.28 -21.44 1.78
CA SER A 97 19.07 -21.82 3.18
C SER A 97 19.65 -20.77 4.14
N ILE A 98 20.90 -20.34 3.88
CA ILE A 98 21.56 -19.29 4.67
C ILE A 98 20.79 -17.97 4.61
N LYS A 99 20.33 -17.56 3.41
CA LYS A 99 19.51 -16.35 3.26
C LYS A 99 18.18 -16.46 4.00
N LEU A 100 17.53 -17.62 3.97
CA LEU A 100 16.26 -17.85 4.64
C LEU A 100 16.42 -17.78 6.16
N ALA A 101 17.48 -18.38 6.73
CA ALA A 101 17.79 -18.29 8.15
C ALA A 101 18.03 -16.83 8.61
N ASN A 102 18.73 -16.04 7.81
CA ASN A 102 18.96 -14.62 8.09
C ASN A 102 17.66 -13.80 8.04
N VAL A 103 16.76 -14.09 7.09
CA VAL A 103 15.43 -13.46 7.02
C VAL A 103 14.60 -13.79 8.25
N THR A 104 14.56 -15.06 8.68
CA THR A 104 13.83 -15.47 9.89
C THR A 104 14.34 -14.75 11.15
N ASN A 105 15.66 -14.55 11.27
CA ASN A 105 16.23 -13.82 12.40
C ASN A 105 15.85 -12.32 12.36
N ALA A 106 15.91 -11.69 11.18
CA ALA A 106 15.50 -10.30 10.99
C ALA A 106 14.00 -10.10 11.28
N THR A 107 13.13 -11.03 10.89
CA THR A 107 11.69 -10.95 11.19
C THR A 107 11.40 -11.05 12.69
N ASN A 108 12.14 -11.89 13.43
CA ASN A 108 11.98 -11.99 14.89
C ASN A 108 12.39 -10.69 15.59
N GLN A 109 13.46 -10.03 15.15
CA GLN A 109 13.87 -8.73 15.67
C GLN A 109 12.83 -7.64 15.39
N MET A 110 12.25 -7.63 14.19
CA MET A 110 11.20 -6.68 13.82
C MET A 110 9.91 -6.88 14.64
N LEU A 111 9.52 -8.13 14.89
CA LEU A 111 8.34 -8.45 15.71
C LEU A 111 8.52 -7.98 17.16
N LEU A 112 9.72 -8.18 17.74
CA LEU A 112 10.03 -7.67 19.08
C LEU A 112 9.98 -6.15 19.14
N HIS A 113 10.52 -5.46 18.13
CA HIS A 113 10.48 -4.00 18.07
C HIS A 113 9.03 -3.47 17.97
N PHE A 114 8.20 -4.11 17.14
CA PHE A 114 6.78 -3.78 17.03
C PHE A 114 6.04 -3.96 18.37
N ASN A 115 6.24 -5.10 19.04
CA ASN A 115 5.61 -5.37 20.34
C ASN A 115 6.06 -4.37 21.41
N MET A 116 7.35 -4.02 21.44
CA MET A 116 7.88 -2.99 22.35
C MET A 116 7.27 -1.62 22.08
N TYR A 117 7.16 -1.23 20.81
CA TYR A 117 6.56 0.05 20.43
C TYR A 117 5.08 0.14 20.83
N GLN A 118 4.32 -0.94 20.65
CA GLN A 118 2.92 -1.00 21.11
C GLN A 118 2.79 -0.82 22.62
N ILE A 119 3.67 -1.47 23.40
CA ILE A 119 3.68 -1.31 24.86
C ILE A 119 4.00 0.14 25.25
N LEU A 120 4.98 0.76 24.60
CA LEU A 120 5.36 2.15 24.87
C LEU A 120 4.23 3.12 24.55
N ASN A 121 3.53 2.95 23.42
CA ASN A 121 2.40 3.80 23.05
C ASN A 121 1.22 3.65 24.01
N ASN A 122 0.93 2.43 24.47
CA ASN A 122 -0.11 2.19 25.47
C ASN A 122 0.23 2.86 26.80
N LEU A 123 1.50 2.81 27.20
CA LEU A 123 1.99 3.48 28.39
C LEU A 123 1.89 5.01 28.25
N GLU A 124 2.30 5.57 27.12
CA GLU A 124 2.20 7.01 26.83
C GLU A 124 0.75 7.49 26.93
N THR A 125 -0.18 6.77 26.30
CA THR A 125 -1.61 7.09 26.36
C THR A 125 -2.15 7.05 27.80
N SER A 126 -1.71 6.07 28.59
CA SER A 126 -2.10 5.94 30.00
C SER A 126 -1.57 7.10 30.84
N ILE A 127 -0.31 7.50 30.62
CA ILE A 127 0.32 8.64 31.32
C ILE A 127 -0.40 9.94 30.97
N LEU A 128 -0.71 10.18 29.69
CA LEU A 128 -1.45 11.36 29.25
C LEU A 128 -2.84 11.41 29.88
N THR A 129 -3.55 10.27 29.89
CA THR A 129 -4.88 10.18 30.52
C THR A 129 -4.82 10.51 32.01
N LEU A 130 -3.84 9.97 32.73
CA LEU A 130 -3.63 10.28 34.15
C LEU A 130 -3.29 11.76 34.37
N SER A 131 -2.50 12.36 33.49
CA SER A 131 -2.17 13.78 33.57
C SER A 131 -3.42 14.66 33.47
N PHE A 132 -4.32 14.37 32.51
CA PHE A 132 -5.58 15.12 32.39
C PHE A 132 -6.49 14.93 33.60
N GLN A 133 -6.59 13.71 34.13
CA GLN A 133 -7.37 13.44 35.34
C GLN A 133 -6.83 14.18 36.57
N LEU A 134 -5.50 14.28 36.71
CA LEU A 134 -4.87 15.04 37.79
C LEU A 134 -5.12 16.55 37.66
N GLU A 135 -5.10 17.08 36.44
CA GLU A 135 -5.45 18.47 36.17
C GLU A 135 -6.90 18.77 36.53
N ASP A 136 -7.84 17.91 36.11
CA ASP A 136 -9.26 18.04 36.46
C ASP A 136 -9.49 17.98 37.97
N LEU A 137 -8.76 17.13 38.68
CA LEU A 137 -8.85 17.02 40.14
C LEU A 137 -8.25 18.26 40.83
N THR A 138 -7.14 18.77 40.32
CA THR A 138 -6.50 19.99 40.84
C THR A 138 -7.42 21.20 40.67
N ASN A 139 -8.01 21.34 39.49
CA ASN A 139 -8.97 22.40 39.19
C ASN A 139 -10.23 22.26 40.05
N ALA A 140 -10.72 21.04 40.25
CA ALA A 140 -11.84 20.78 41.14
C ALA A 140 -11.58 21.23 42.58
N VAL A 141 -10.41 20.91 43.13
CA VAL A 141 -10.02 21.34 44.49
C VAL A 141 -9.91 22.87 44.56
N LEU A 142 -9.27 23.50 43.57
CA LEU A 142 -9.11 24.96 43.51
C LEU A 142 -10.46 25.70 43.44
N PHE A 143 -11.42 25.17 42.68
CA PHE A 143 -12.77 25.74 42.63
C PHE A 143 -13.56 25.46 43.91
N GLY A 144 -13.41 24.28 44.49
CA GLY A 144 -14.00 23.91 45.78
C GLY A 144 -13.61 24.87 46.91
N ASP A 145 -12.34 25.29 46.96
CA ASP A 145 -11.84 26.30 47.91
C ASP A 145 -12.57 27.66 47.78
N ARG A 146 -13.11 27.95 46.60
CA ARG A 146 -13.91 29.15 46.32
C ARG A 146 -15.42 28.91 46.41
N ASN A 147 -15.85 27.78 46.97
CA ASN A 147 -17.25 27.33 47.00
C ASN A 147 -17.88 27.21 45.60
N ILE A 148 -17.06 26.95 44.57
CA ILE A 148 -17.51 26.69 43.21
C ILE A 148 -17.39 25.20 42.93
N LEU A 149 -18.48 24.58 42.50
CA LEU A 149 -18.52 23.14 42.24
C LEU A 149 -18.03 22.84 40.82
N HIS A 150 -16.97 22.03 40.70
CA HIS A 150 -16.43 21.65 39.40
C HIS A 150 -17.16 20.44 38.79
N PRO A 151 -17.41 20.41 37.47
CA PRO A 151 -18.12 19.32 36.81
C PRO A 151 -17.45 17.94 36.91
N SER A 152 -16.15 17.87 37.19
CA SER A 152 -15.44 16.59 37.39
C SER A 152 -15.78 15.92 38.73
N VAL A 153 -16.33 16.67 39.70
CA VAL A 153 -16.75 16.14 41.02
C VAL A 153 -18.19 15.65 40.97
N ILE A 154 -19.07 16.43 40.38
CA ILE A 154 -20.47 16.06 40.13
C ILE A 154 -20.91 16.65 38.79
N THR A 155 -21.42 15.79 37.92
CA THR A 155 -21.91 16.25 36.62
C THR A 155 -23.19 17.07 36.80
N PRO A 156 -23.50 18.02 35.91
CA PRO A 156 -24.75 18.79 35.98
C PRO A 156 -26.01 17.91 36.01
N GLN A 157 -25.98 16.78 35.30
CA GLN A 157 -27.07 15.81 35.29
C GLN A 157 -27.25 15.12 36.65
N GLN A 158 -26.15 14.69 37.24
CA GLN A 158 -26.15 14.07 38.56
C GLN A 158 -26.57 15.08 39.63
N LEU A 159 -26.05 16.31 39.59
CA LEU A 159 -26.44 17.38 40.50
C LEU A 159 -27.94 17.67 40.41
N PHE A 160 -28.47 17.78 39.19
CA PHE A 160 -29.90 18.01 38.99
C PHE A 160 -30.74 16.86 39.55
N LYS A 161 -30.34 15.61 39.29
CA LYS A 161 -31.02 14.43 39.84
C LYS A 161 -31.05 14.49 41.37
N GLU A 162 -29.91 14.74 42.00
CA GLU A 162 -29.83 14.86 43.46
C GLU A 162 -30.70 16.00 44.01
N LEU A 163 -30.77 17.13 43.29
CA LEU A 163 -31.62 18.27 43.66
C LEU A 163 -33.12 17.96 43.53
N VAL A 164 -33.53 17.29 42.45
CA VAL A 164 -34.93 16.88 42.23
C VAL A 164 -35.34 15.83 43.25
N ASP A 165 -34.49 14.84 43.53
CA ASP A 165 -34.83 13.75 44.44
C ASP A 165 -34.94 14.23 45.90
N ASN A 166 -34.17 15.26 46.28
CA ASN A 166 -34.09 15.74 47.67
C ASN A 166 -34.74 17.11 47.92
N HIS A 167 -35.45 17.69 46.94
CA HIS A 167 -36.00 19.05 47.07
C HIS A 167 -36.94 19.26 48.28
N GLN A 168 -37.55 18.18 48.78
CA GLN A 168 -38.46 18.22 49.93
C GLN A 168 -37.74 18.51 51.26
N TYR A 169 -36.43 18.29 51.31
CA TYR A 169 -35.59 18.52 52.50
C TYR A 169 -34.97 19.92 52.51
N LEU A 170 -35.20 20.75 51.48
CA LEU A 170 -34.72 22.12 51.44
C LEU A 170 -35.46 22.98 52.48
N PRO A 171 -34.73 23.79 53.26
CA PRO A 171 -35.36 24.68 54.23
C PRO A 171 -36.18 25.75 53.51
N SER A 172 -37.23 26.24 54.17
CA SER A 172 -38.30 27.03 53.54
C SER A 172 -37.86 28.39 52.97
N ASP A 173 -36.67 28.84 53.34
CA ASP A 173 -35.93 30.00 52.89
C ASP A 173 -35.14 29.77 51.59
N LEU A 174 -34.83 28.52 51.24
CA LEU A 174 -34.17 28.12 49.99
C LEU A 174 -35.18 27.47 49.03
N LYS A 175 -36.09 28.30 48.48
CA LYS A 175 -36.96 27.86 47.38
C LYS A 175 -36.23 28.03 46.06
N LEU A 176 -36.08 26.93 45.32
CA LEU A 176 -35.49 26.95 43.99
C LEU A 176 -36.26 27.90 43.06
N PRO A 177 -35.58 28.80 42.33
CA PRO A 177 -36.24 29.73 41.42
C PRO A 177 -36.71 29.00 40.16
N GLY A 178 -37.94 28.47 40.21
CA GLY A 178 -38.62 27.88 39.04
C GLY A 178 -38.88 26.38 39.13
N LYS A 179 -39.63 25.85 38.16
CA LYS A 179 -39.88 24.41 38.03
C LYS A 179 -38.62 23.74 37.48
N LEU A 180 -38.10 22.76 38.21
CA LEU A 180 -36.96 21.96 37.78
C LEU A 180 -37.38 21.01 36.66
N ASP A 181 -37.21 21.44 35.41
CA ASP A 181 -37.38 20.60 34.21
C ASP A 181 -36.01 20.33 33.56
N LEU A 182 -35.79 19.11 33.06
CA LEU A 182 -34.54 18.69 32.41
C LEU A 182 -34.23 19.55 31.17
N SER A 183 -35.26 20.10 30.51
CA SER A 183 -35.13 21.05 29.40
C SER A 183 -34.53 22.40 29.79
N SER A 184 -34.49 22.73 31.08
CA SER A 184 -33.91 23.98 31.64
C SER A 184 -32.47 23.82 32.13
N ILE A 185 -31.90 22.61 32.16
CA ILE A 185 -30.48 22.36 32.51
C ILE A 185 -29.54 22.87 31.42
N ASN A 186 -30.07 23.11 30.22
CA ASN A 186 -29.38 23.85 29.17
C ASN A 186 -29.33 25.34 29.54
N VAL A 187 -28.82 25.67 30.72
CA VAL A 187 -28.22 26.98 30.95
C VAL A 187 -27.18 27.14 29.85
N ILE A 188 -27.49 28.12 29.01
CA ILE A 188 -26.90 28.45 27.74
C ILE A 188 -25.41 28.75 27.96
N ILE A 189 -24.56 27.74 27.83
CA ILE A 189 -23.17 27.94 27.43
C ILE A 189 -23.21 27.87 25.91
N PRO A 190 -23.19 29.00 25.19
CA PRO A 190 -23.00 28.92 23.74
C PRO A 190 -21.62 28.28 23.56
N LEU A 191 -21.59 27.06 23.00
CA LEU A 191 -20.37 26.31 22.66
C LEU A 191 -19.68 27.03 21.49
N VAL A 192 -19.19 28.21 21.78
CA VAL A 192 -18.38 29.02 20.89
C VAL A 192 -17.04 28.29 20.77
N SER A 193 -16.65 27.98 19.53
CA SER A 193 -15.34 27.41 19.27
C SER A 193 -14.25 28.36 19.78
N ILE A 194 -13.23 27.79 20.44
CA ILE A 194 -12.01 28.51 20.82
C ILE A 194 -11.19 28.97 19.59
N THR A 195 -11.54 28.49 18.39
CA THR A 195 -10.84 28.87 17.16
C THR A 195 -11.21 30.29 16.75
N GLU A 196 -10.23 31.17 16.78
CA GLU A 196 -10.35 32.57 16.39
C GLU A 196 -10.06 32.77 14.90
N TYR A 197 -10.93 33.53 14.24
CA TYR A 197 -10.77 33.92 12.85
C TYR A 197 -10.55 35.43 12.75
N VAL A 198 -9.59 35.82 11.91
CA VAL A 198 -9.35 37.20 11.50
C VAL A 198 -10.26 37.51 10.32
N LEU A 199 -11.09 38.53 10.48
CA LEU A 199 -12.03 38.98 9.45
C LEU A 199 -11.35 39.96 8.49
N PHE A 200 -11.47 39.70 7.20
CA PHE A 200 -10.99 40.53 6.11
C PHE A 200 -12.14 41.04 5.26
N HIS A 201 -12.06 42.30 4.84
CA HIS A 201 -12.96 42.89 3.87
C HIS A 201 -12.36 42.81 2.46
N SER A 202 -13.07 42.15 1.56
CA SER A 202 -12.62 41.96 0.17
C SER A 202 -13.01 43.18 -0.65
N VAL A 203 -12.01 43.92 -1.13
CA VAL A 203 -12.21 45.08 -2.01
C VAL A 203 -11.53 44.81 -3.35
N ALA A 204 -12.31 44.91 -4.42
CA ALA A 204 -11.79 44.81 -5.77
C ALA A 204 -11.05 46.11 -6.12
N LEU A 205 -9.75 46.01 -6.41
CA LEU A 205 -8.96 47.15 -6.87
C LEU A 205 -8.70 47.05 -8.37
N PRO A 206 -8.97 48.10 -9.17
CA PRO A 206 -8.67 48.10 -10.59
C PRO A 206 -7.15 48.09 -10.80
N THR A 207 -6.66 47.16 -11.61
CA THR A 207 -5.25 47.04 -11.96
C THR A 207 -5.06 47.32 -13.44
N PRO A 208 -4.05 48.14 -13.83
CA PRO A 208 -3.80 48.39 -15.23
C PRO A 208 -3.37 47.09 -15.92
N HIS A 209 -4.02 46.75 -17.03
CA HIS A 209 -3.72 45.52 -17.77
C HIS A 209 -2.31 45.57 -18.41
N ASN A 210 -1.84 46.77 -18.76
CA ASN A 210 -0.52 47.00 -19.32
C ASN A 210 0.15 48.15 -18.58
N LEU A 211 1.34 47.92 -18.03
CA LEU A 211 2.15 48.93 -17.34
C LEU A 211 2.53 50.09 -18.28
N ASP A 212 2.67 49.81 -19.58
CA ASP A 212 3.10 50.78 -20.58
C ASP A 212 1.92 51.53 -21.26
N LYS A 213 0.68 51.03 -21.10
CA LYS A 213 -0.55 51.65 -21.63
C LYS A 213 -1.68 51.55 -20.59
N PRO A 214 -1.74 52.47 -19.62
CA PRO A 214 -2.64 52.37 -18.46
C PRO A 214 -4.12 52.68 -18.77
N ASN A 215 -4.52 52.75 -20.04
CA ASN A 215 -5.90 53.13 -20.42
C ASN A 215 -6.89 51.96 -20.36
N THR A 216 -6.43 50.75 -20.05
CA THR A 216 -7.29 49.58 -19.82
C THR A 216 -7.01 48.99 -18.44
N PHE A 217 -8.09 48.78 -17.68
CA PHE A 217 -8.03 48.22 -16.33
C PHE A 217 -8.73 46.87 -16.30
N SER A 218 -8.14 45.95 -15.56
CA SER A 218 -8.72 44.66 -15.20
C SER A 218 -9.12 44.72 -13.72
N LEU A 219 -10.24 44.07 -13.39
CA LEU A 219 -10.74 43.99 -12.02
C LEU A 219 -11.03 42.54 -11.68
N ILE A 220 -10.50 42.06 -10.55
CA ILE A 220 -10.88 40.77 -9.99
C ILE A 220 -12.01 41.01 -9.00
N LEU A 221 -13.22 40.58 -9.35
CA LEU A 221 -14.38 40.69 -8.48
C LEU A 221 -14.34 39.58 -7.42
N PRO A 222 -14.38 39.92 -6.12
CA PRO A 222 -14.42 38.92 -5.07
C PRO A 222 -15.76 38.20 -5.06
N SER A 223 -15.71 36.91 -4.75
CA SER A 223 -16.87 36.03 -4.60
C SER A 223 -17.69 36.31 -3.34
N SER A 224 -17.06 36.85 -2.29
CA SER A 224 -17.72 37.28 -1.06
C SER A 224 -17.16 38.60 -0.54
N LYS A 225 -18.02 39.37 0.14
CA LYS A 225 -17.68 40.70 0.69
C LYS A 225 -16.69 40.61 1.86
N TYR A 226 -16.79 39.54 2.64
CA TYR A 226 -15.91 39.27 3.77
C TYR A 226 -15.35 37.84 3.71
N ILE A 227 -14.16 37.68 4.25
CA ILE A 227 -13.47 36.39 4.39
C ILE A 227 -12.93 36.33 5.81
N ALA A 228 -13.28 35.30 6.57
CA ALA A 228 -12.70 35.09 7.89
C ALA A 228 -11.74 33.90 7.83
N MET A 229 -10.53 34.07 8.33
CA MET A 229 -9.46 33.07 8.23
C MET A 229 -8.73 32.90 9.56
N THR A 230 -8.35 31.68 9.90
CA THR A 230 -7.60 31.41 11.12
C THR A 230 -6.22 32.07 11.11
N LYS A 231 -5.66 32.34 12.31
CA LYS A 231 -4.33 32.97 12.46
C LYS A 231 -3.20 32.19 11.78
N ASP A 232 -3.30 30.87 11.80
CA ASP A 232 -2.38 29.92 11.15
C ASP A 232 -2.67 29.72 9.64
N LYS A 233 -3.70 30.40 9.10
CA LYS A 233 -4.12 30.37 7.69
C LYS A 233 -4.56 28.99 7.18
N THR A 234 -4.84 28.04 8.05
CA THR A 234 -5.20 26.67 7.67
C THR A 234 -6.66 26.54 7.24
N HIS A 235 -7.55 27.34 7.83
CA HIS A 235 -8.97 27.30 7.57
C HIS A 235 -9.52 28.69 7.28
N TYR A 236 -10.51 28.76 6.39
CA TYR A 236 -11.22 29.99 6.07
C TYR A 236 -12.72 29.73 5.88
N CYS A 237 -13.50 30.79 5.97
CA CYS A 237 -14.91 30.83 5.59
C CYS A 237 -15.25 32.15 4.91
N THR A 238 -16.31 32.16 4.11
CA THR A 238 -16.75 33.32 3.34
C THR A 238 -18.08 33.83 3.89
N LEU A 239 -18.19 35.15 4.00
CA LEU A 239 -19.36 35.83 4.54
C LEU A 239 -19.76 36.97 3.60
N ASN A 240 -21.05 37.05 3.27
CA ASN A 240 -21.57 38.13 2.44
C ASN A 240 -22.04 39.32 3.28
N ASP A 241 -22.54 39.03 4.48
CA ASP A 241 -23.03 40.02 5.44
C ASP A 241 -22.57 39.65 6.86
N LEU A 242 -22.39 40.65 7.70
CA LEU A 242 -22.07 40.52 9.12
C LEU A 242 -23.33 40.59 10.00
N ASP A 243 -24.48 40.90 9.43
CA ASP A 243 -25.77 40.92 10.15
C ASP A 243 -26.16 39.55 10.75
N ILE A 244 -25.62 38.46 10.18
CA ILE A 244 -25.79 37.09 10.68
C ILE A 244 -25.02 36.88 12.00
N CYS A 245 -24.08 37.77 12.32
CA CYS A 245 -23.21 37.66 13.47
C CYS A 245 -23.66 38.57 14.62
N LYS A 246 -23.54 38.07 15.85
CA LYS A 246 -23.78 38.85 17.07
C LYS A 246 -22.51 39.59 17.46
N ASN A 247 -22.58 40.91 17.51
CA ASN A 247 -21.49 41.73 18.03
C ASN A 247 -21.43 41.62 19.57
N ILE A 248 -20.29 41.21 20.12
CA ILE A 248 -20.09 41.15 21.59
C ILE A 248 -19.53 42.48 22.09
N VAL A 249 -18.52 42.99 21.38
CA VAL A 249 -17.70 44.17 21.69
C VAL A 249 -17.33 44.79 20.35
N PRO A 250 -17.22 46.12 20.21
CA PRO A 250 -16.80 46.76 18.95
C PRO A 250 -15.55 46.10 18.36
N GLY A 251 -15.69 45.49 17.18
CA GLY A 251 -14.65 44.73 16.49
C GLY A 251 -14.81 43.21 16.56
N ASN A 252 -15.45 42.66 17.59
CA ASN A 252 -15.59 41.22 17.80
C ASN A 252 -17.01 40.72 17.49
N TYR A 253 -17.08 39.64 16.72
CA TYR A 253 -18.35 39.06 16.26
C TYR A 253 -18.40 37.57 16.58
N ILE A 254 -19.55 37.07 17.04
CA ILE A 254 -19.84 35.63 17.08
C ILE A 254 -20.73 35.32 15.90
N CYS A 255 -20.28 34.41 15.05
CA CYS A 255 -21.01 34.01 13.87
C CYS A 255 -21.37 32.52 13.96
N ASP A 256 -22.59 32.16 13.58
CA ASP A 256 -22.94 30.77 13.33
C ASP A 256 -22.55 30.42 11.89
N ILE A 257 -21.41 29.74 11.72
CA ILE A 257 -20.83 29.46 10.40
C ILE A 257 -20.82 27.97 10.18
N THR A 258 -21.64 27.51 9.24
CA THR A 258 -21.77 26.09 8.92
C THR A 258 -20.67 25.57 7.98
N ASN A 259 -20.02 26.47 7.24
CA ASN A 259 -19.13 26.14 6.13
C ASN A 259 -17.71 26.66 6.37
N ILE A 260 -16.87 25.81 6.95
CA ILE A 260 -15.43 26.05 7.12
C ILE A 260 -14.68 25.22 6.06
N TYR A 261 -13.77 25.86 5.34
CA TYR A 261 -12.98 25.24 4.28
C TYR A 261 -11.50 25.23 4.65
N SER A 262 -10.78 24.19 4.20
CA SER A 262 -9.33 24.15 4.30
C SER A 262 -8.69 25.00 3.21
N SER A 263 -7.82 25.94 3.60
CA SER A 263 -7.06 26.80 2.69
C SER A 263 -6.10 26.01 1.80
N GLY A 264 -5.64 24.82 2.24
CA GLY A 264 -4.72 23.98 1.47
C GLY A 264 -5.42 23.03 0.49
N MET A 265 -6.59 22.51 0.85
CA MET A 265 -7.30 21.52 0.01
C MET A 265 -8.26 22.16 -0.99
N LYS A 266 -8.86 23.29 -0.64
CA LYS A 266 -9.85 23.98 -1.47
C LYS A 266 -9.67 25.51 -1.39
N PRO A 267 -8.53 26.06 -1.88
CA PRO A 267 -8.36 27.51 -1.93
C PRO A 267 -9.27 28.14 -2.99
N ILE A 268 -9.98 29.21 -2.61
CA ILE A 268 -10.56 30.16 -3.57
C ILE A 268 -9.51 31.15 -4.06
N CYS A 269 -9.82 31.90 -5.11
CA CYS A 269 -8.88 32.82 -5.76
C CYS A 269 -8.31 33.85 -4.77
N GLU A 270 -9.15 34.41 -3.92
CA GLU A 270 -8.82 35.41 -2.90
C GLU A 270 -7.83 34.86 -1.86
N ILE A 271 -8.05 33.63 -1.41
CA ILE A 271 -7.15 32.93 -0.49
C ILE A 271 -5.81 32.63 -1.19
N SER A 272 -5.84 32.21 -2.46
CA SER A 272 -4.62 31.92 -3.23
C SER A 272 -3.75 33.17 -3.41
N ILE A 273 -4.36 34.34 -3.66
CA ILE A 273 -3.64 35.60 -3.79
C ILE A 273 -3.03 36.01 -2.45
N TYR A 274 -3.80 35.94 -1.36
CA TYR A 274 -3.31 36.29 -0.02
C TYR A 274 -2.18 35.36 0.46
N CYS A 275 -2.28 34.06 0.15
CA CYS A 275 -1.30 33.05 0.51
C CYS A 275 -0.05 33.05 -0.39
N SER A 276 -0.08 33.68 -1.57
CA SER A 276 1.04 33.67 -2.54
C SER A 276 2.33 34.30 -1.99
N ASN A 277 2.23 35.19 -1.00
CA ASN A 277 3.38 35.93 -0.45
C ASN A 277 4.00 35.33 0.83
N LYS A 278 3.48 34.21 1.36
CA LYS A 278 4.11 33.37 2.40
C LYS A 278 3.27 32.11 2.66
N SER A 279 3.94 30.96 2.66
CA SER A 279 3.44 29.59 2.85
C SER A 279 2.05 29.44 3.48
N CYS A 280 1.03 29.26 2.65
CA CYS A 280 -0.07 28.34 2.97
C CYS A 280 0.35 26.99 2.40
N GLY A 281 0.22 25.91 3.18
CA GLY A 281 0.84 24.60 2.90
C GLY A 281 0.84 24.19 1.42
N SER A 282 2.05 24.13 0.84
CA SER A 282 2.44 23.62 -0.48
C SER A 282 2.52 24.61 -1.67
N ARG A 283 3.64 24.47 -2.39
CA ARG A 283 4.17 25.30 -3.50
C ARG A 283 3.21 25.43 -4.68
N ARG A 284 2.96 26.68 -5.09
CA ARG A 284 3.02 27.17 -6.48
C ARG A 284 3.13 28.68 -6.44
N GLU A 285 4.26 29.21 -6.88
CA GLU A 285 4.42 30.64 -7.16
C GLU A 285 3.54 30.99 -8.36
N MET A 286 2.61 31.94 -8.17
CA MET A 286 2.06 32.74 -9.25
C MET A 286 2.19 34.19 -8.81
N ALA A 287 3.10 34.89 -9.47
CA ALA A 287 3.20 36.34 -9.37
C ALA A 287 1.99 36.95 -10.10
N VAL A 288 1.05 37.53 -9.36
CA VAL A 288 0.10 38.51 -9.89
C VAL A 288 -0.06 39.64 -8.88
N SER A 289 0.21 40.83 -9.40
CA SER A 289 0.19 42.13 -8.76
C SER A 289 -1.23 42.61 -8.47
N ALA A 290 -1.40 43.13 -7.25
CA ALA A 290 -2.50 43.97 -6.76
C ALA A 290 -3.87 43.31 -6.52
N PHE A 291 -3.97 42.60 -5.39
CA PHE A 291 -5.17 42.55 -4.56
C PHE A 291 -4.83 43.21 -3.22
N GLY A 292 -5.58 44.23 -2.84
CA GLY A 292 -5.39 44.93 -1.57
C GLY A 292 -6.31 44.36 -0.52
N VAL A 293 -5.80 43.51 0.36
CA VAL A 293 -6.50 43.20 1.62
C VAL A 293 -6.08 44.29 2.60
N SER A 294 -6.96 45.26 2.89
CA SER A 294 -6.71 46.22 3.97
C SER A 294 -6.99 45.50 5.29
N PRO A 295 -5.98 45.27 6.16
CA PRO A 295 -6.28 44.92 7.53
C PRO A 295 -6.92 46.16 8.17
N GLU A 296 -8.18 46.08 8.56
CA GLU A 296 -8.62 46.94 9.66
C GLU A 296 -7.73 46.63 10.87
N PRO A 297 -7.35 47.65 11.68
CA PRO A 297 -6.41 47.49 12.78
C PRO A 297 -6.80 46.32 13.70
N PRO A 298 -5.83 45.62 14.30
CA PRO A 298 -5.98 44.25 14.78
C PRO A 298 -6.87 44.20 16.03
N LYS A 299 -8.18 44.09 15.86
CA LYS A 299 -9.12 43.97 16.99
C LYS A 299 -10.37 43.13 16.68
N ASN A 300 -10.31 42.23 15.69
CA ASN A 300 -11.51 41.53 15.25
C ASN A 300 -11.34 40.02 15.37
N LEU A 301 -11.74 39.46 16.52
CA LEU A 301 -11.95 38.03 16.72
C LEU A 301 -13.35 37.66 16.23
N VAL A 302 -13.41 36.68 15.33
CA VAL A 302 -14.64 35.93 15.04
C VAL A 302 -14.53 34.54 15.63
N SER A 303 -15.53 34.15 16.43
CA SER A 303 -15.63 32.81 16.99
C SER A 303 -16.89 32.11 16.48
N ILE A 304 -16.72 30.84 16.11
CA ILE A 304 -17.71 30.07 15.35
C ILE A 304 -18.47 29.10 16.25
N LEU A 305 -19.80 29.05 16.15
CA LEU A 305 -20.60 27.94 16.68
C LEU A 305 -20.57 26.76 15.71
N ASN A 306 -20.24 25.56 16.20
CA ASN A 306 -20.20 24.34 15.38
C ASN A 306 -21.48 23.49 15.64
N PRO A 307 -22.39 23.34 14.66
CA PRO A 307 -23.61 22.54 14.83
C PRO A 307 -23.41 21.03 14.55
N ARG A 308 -22.20 20.55 14.24
CA ARG A 308 -21.96 19.15 13.84
C ARG A 308 -21.27 18.31 14.92
N THR A 309 -22.00 18.00 15.97
CA THR A 309 -21.73 16.83 16.85
C THR A 309 -23.01 16.39 17.57
N LEU A 310 -24.05 16.09 16.80
CA LEU A 310 -25.19 15.28 17.26
C LEU A 310 -25.46 14.18 16.23
N ALA A 311 -24.61 13.15 16.30
CA ALA A 311 -24.98 11.81 15.89
C ALA A 311 -24.90 10.95 17.16
N LEU A 312 -25.93 11.08 18.02
CA LEU A 312 -26.21 10.07 19.03
C LEU A 312 -26.94 8.95 18.29
N ASP A 313 -26.19 7.88 18.05
CA ASP A 313 -26.66 6.61 17.54
C ASP A 313 -27.65 6.02 18.55
N ILE A 314 -28.94 6.28 18.33
CA ILE A 314 -30.03 5.61 19.05
C ILE A 314 -30.14 4.22 18.44
N SER A 315 -29.35 3.29 18.96
CA SER A 315 -29.62 1.87 18.76
C SER A 315 -30.75 1.46 19.72
N GLU A 316 -31.92 1.23 19.12
CA GLU A 316 -33.07 0.53 19.66
C GLU A 316 -32.65 -0.70 20.48
N SER A 317 -32.76 -0.58 21.80
CA SER A 317 -32.83 -1.73 22.69
C SER A 317 -34.30 -2.15 22.84
N ARG A 318 -34.50 -3.42 22.50
CA ARG A 318 -35.75 -4.18 22.51
C ARG A 318 -36.64 -3.86 23.73
N PHE A 319 -37.82 -3.33 23.47
CA PHE A 319 -39.00 -3.62 24.28
C PHE A 319 -39.35 -5.11 24.13
N LYS A 320 -39.18 -5.87 25.21
CA LYS A 320 -39.96 -7.08 25.45
C LYS A 320 -40.69 -6.89 26.77
N SER A 321 -41.93 -6.44 26.67
CA SER A 321 -42.91 -6.47 27.76
C SER A 321 -43.25 -7.93 28.06
N ILE A 322 -43.16 -8.29 29.33
CA ILE A 322 -43.98 -9.32 29.98
C ILE A 322 -44.48 -8.65 31.26
N GLY A 323 -45.80 -8.52 31.39
CA GLY A 323 -46.50 -7.86 32.48
C GLY A 323 -47.58 -6.94 31.94
#